data_AF-A0AA94ENW3-F1
#
_entry.id   AF-A0AA94ENW3-F1
#
_cell.length_a   1.000
_cell.length_b   1.000
_cell.length_c   1.000
_cell.angle_alpha   90.00
_cell.angle_beta   90.00
_cell.angle_gamma   90.00
#
_symmetry.space_group_name_H-M   'P 1'
#
loop_
_entity.id
_entity.type
_entity.pdbx_description
1 polymer ?
#
loop_
_entity_poly.entity_id
_entity_poly.type
_entity_poly.pdbx_seq_one_letter_code
_entity_poly.pdbx_strand_id
1 'polypeptide(L)'
;MIGMAKLASALIGTNTYVSGFAVTPTGPASMQVVYAPGEIYSLSTIDALAFSTLPADTTHSILKQGILLDGGTLSCPAPGTTGQSINYLVQATYQDVDSSPVLLPYYNSAKPAMPFSGIGNNGLTQNTVRKGTVVVSVKAGASAVTGSQTTPSPDAGYVGLYVVTVAFGQTTITAGNITTAPSAPIINSTLHGLSPVFTVSPTLPNATQSQQALTLGRSLGRLMGSPQTFFSAGSATYTPSPGTIFAIVHACSGAGAGGGTVATAASQVAVGSGGASGSYWSGVLTAAQIGSSLAITVGSAGTAVSGASGNNGSATSIGALVSIPGGQGGLAGGAVSNTATAVNGGGQPGAAPTSTAQTLTQSGGASGGYGIATPSGVLSGYGGGSPTTGGAGGGRAVGTGNAGAPSTSPGSGGSGACAGASSAALAGGAGGAGFVIIYEYGNPQ
;
A
#
# COMPACT_ATOMS: atom_id res chain seq x y z
N MET A 1 -4.06 30.89 33.61
CA MET A 1 -5.21 30.35 32.83
C MET A 1 -5.21 30.74 31.35
N ILE A 2 -4.89 31.99 30.96
CA ILE A 2 -5.02 32.45 29.55
C ILE A 2 -4.23 31.59 28.53
N GLY A 3 -2.97 31.24 28.82
CA GLY A 3 -2.16 30.42 27.89
C GLY A 3 -2.76 29.03 27.62
N MET A 4 -3.22 28.35 28.68
CA MET A 4 -3.91 27.06 28.55
C MET A 4 -5.25 27.20 27.84
N ALA A 5 -5.99 28.30 28.08
CA ALA A 5 -7.22 28.59 27.36
C ALA A 5 -6.99 28.75 25.84
N LYS A 6 -5.88 29.39 25.44
CA LYS A 6 -5.50 29.52 24.03
C LYS A 6 -5.14 28.18 23.40
N LEU A 7 -4.35 27.35 24.10
CA LEU A 7 -4.03 26.00 23.65
C LEU A 7 -5.30 25.14 23.50
N ALA A 8 -6.16 25.12 24.52
CA ALA A 8 -7.42 24.40 24.47
C ALA A 8 -8.28 24.91 23.30
N SER A 9 -8.41 26.23 23.11
CA SER A 9 -9.17 26.77 21.98
C SER A 9 -8.60 26.40 20.60
N ALA A 10 -7.28 26.21 20.49
CA ALA A 10 -6.65 25.76 19.25
C ALA A 10 -6.91 24.27 18.97
N LEU A 11 -7.11 23.47 20.03
CA LEU A 11 -7.33 22.02 19.92
C LEU A 11 -8.81 21.69 19.68
N ILE A 12 -9.72 22.30 20.45
CA ILE A 12 -11.15 21.93 20.46
C ILE A 12 -12.08 23.05 19.98
N GLY A 13 -11.54 24.21 19.57
CA GLY A 13 -12.34 25.36 19.14
C GLY A 13 -12.96 26.14 20.31
N THR A 14 -14.05 26.87 20.05
CA THR A 14 -14.70 27.75 21.03
C THR A 14 -16.03 27.23 21.56
N ASN A 15 -16.48 26.05 21.12
CA ASN A 15 -17.70 25.43 21.63
C ASN A 15 -17.48 24.91 23.05
N THR A 16 -18.57 24.75 23.81
CA THR A 16 -18.51 24.13 25.13
C THR A 16 -18.31 22.63 25.00
N TYR A 17 -17.28 22.09 25.66
CA TYR A 17 -17.01 20.65 25.72
C TYR A 17 -16.77 20.19 27.15
N VAL A 18 -17.01 18.92 27.39
CA VAL A 18 -16.86 18.28 28.69
C VAL A 18 -16.00 17.02 28.57
N SER A 19 -15.11 16.80 29.52
CA SER A 19 -14.34 15.57 29.66
C SER A 19 -14.58 14.98 31.06
N GLY A 20 -14.88 13.68 31.15
CA GLY A 20 -15.28 13.03 32.41
C GLY A 20 -16.78 13.14 32.70
N PHE A 21 -17.15 13.40 33.97
CA PHE A 21 -18.53 13.44 34.45
C PHE A 21 -19.40 12.23 34.07
N ALA A 22 -18.79 11.04 34.01
CA ALA A 22 -19.55 9.80 33.81
C ALA A 22 -20.62 9.66 34.91
N VAL A 23 -21.87 9.43 34.51
CA VAL A 23 -23.00 9.27 35.43
C VAL A 23 -23.28 7.78 35.61
N THR A 24 -23.29 7.32 36.87
CA THR A 24 -23.47 5.92 37.24
C THR A 24 -24.48 5.77 38.38
N PRO A 25 -25.09 4.58 38.57
CA PRO A 25 -25.91 4.30 39.75
C PRO A 25 -25.14 4.46 41.06
N THR A 26 -25.86 4.78 42.14
CA THR A 26 -25.28 4.79 43.50
C THR A 26 -24.99 3.38 44.03
N GLY A 27 -23.95 3.26 44.84
CA GLY A 27 -23.69 2.12 45.72
C GLY A 27 -23.59 2.59 47.17
N PRO A 28 -24.49 2.20 48.10
CA PRO A 28 -25.67 1.35 47.93
C PRO A 28 -26.74 1.93 46.99
N ALA A 29 -27.57 1.06 46.41
CA ALA A 29 -28.59 1.45 45.44
C ALA A 29 -29.63 2.40 46.05
N SER A 30 -29.92 3.50 45.34
CA SER A 30 -30.89 4.51 45.78
C SER A 30 -31.53 5.23 44.58
N MET A 31 -32.37 6.22 44.86
CA MET A 31 -32.96 7.14 43.87
C MET A 31 -32.04 8.32 43.54
N GLN A 32 -30.73 8.07 43.56
CA GLN A 32 -29.70 9.02 43.22
C GLN A 32 -28.73 8.41 42.22
N VAL A 33 -28.13 9.26 41.39
CA VAL A 33 -27.00 8.93 40.52
C VAL A 33 -25.73 9.61 41.01
N VAL A 34 -24.58 9.02 40.73
CA VAL A 34 -23.26 9.58 41.01
C VAL A 34 -22.69 10.12 39.71
N TYR A 35 -22.20 11.35 39.71
CA TYR A 35 -21.31 11.84 38.64
C TYR A 35 -19.86 11.71 39.10
N ALA A 36 -19.00 11.22 38.22
CA ALA A 36 -17.55 11.16 38.44
C ALA A 36 -16.90 12.55 38.35
N PRO A 37 -15.64 12.72 38.81
CA PRO A 37 -14.83 13.89 38.50
C PRO A 37 -14.79 14.22 37.01
N GLY A 38 -14.52 15.48 36.69
CA GLY A 38 -14.51 15.94 35.31
C GLY A 38 -14.18 17.42 35.16
N GLU A 39 -14.16 17.84 33.91
CA GLU A 39 -13.84 19.21 33.53
C GLU A 39 -14.75 19.69 32.40
N ILE A 40 -14.98 21.00 32.38
CA ILE A 40 -15.72 21.70 31.33
C ILE A 40 -14.82 22.76 30.72
N TYR A 41 -14.86 22.87 29.40
CA TYR A 41 -14.28 23.96 28.64
C TYR A 41 -15.42 24.80 28.10
N SER A 42 -15.49 26.08 28.47
CA SER A 42 -16.57 26.97 28.03
C SER A 42 -16.02 28.35 27.70
N LEU A 43 -16.52 28.95 26.62
CA LEU A 43 -16.18 30.32 26.30
C LEU A 43 -16.80 31.24 27.34
N SER A 44 -15.99 32.05 28.00
CA SER A 44 -16.43 32.98 29.05
C SER A 44 -15.54 34.21 29.07
N THR A 45 -16.05 35.30 29.63
CA THR A 45 -15.26 36.52 29.81
C THR A 45 -14.04 36.26 30.70
N ILE A 46 -12.95 37.00 30.51
CA ILE A 46 -11.73 36.81 31.32
C ILE A 46 -12.04 36.97 32.81
N ASP A 47 -12.79 38.00 33.19
CA ASP A 47 -13.29 38.18 34.55
C ASP A 47 -14.68 38.82 34.50
N ALA A 48 -15.72 38.08 34.88
CA ALA A 48 -17.09 38.60 34.93
C ALA A 48 -17.31 39.60 36.09
N LEU A 49 -16.51 39.46 37.16
CA LEU A 49 -16.56 40.29 38.36
C LEU A 49 -15.15 40.77 38.71
N ALA A 50 -15.05 41.90 39.39
CA ALA A 50 -13.78 42.37 39.95
C ALA A 50 -13.18 41.33 40.92
N PHE A 51 -11.87 41.29 41.04
CA PHE A 51 -11.15 40.43 41.99
C PHE A 51 -10.13 41.26 42.77
N SER A 52 -10.34 41.41 44.07
CA SER A 52 -9.56 42.33 44.91
C SER A 52 -9.57 43.75 44.31
N THR A 53 -8.43 44.24 43.83
CA THR A 53 -8.28 45.58 43.23
C THR A 53 -8.28 45.55 41.70
N LEU A 54 -8.41 44.37 41.10
CA LEU A 54 -8.47 44.19 39.66
C LEU A 54 -9.93 44.36 39.20
N PRO A 55 -10.21 45.28 38.25
CA PRO A 55 -11.54 45.41 37.68
C PRO A 55 -11.94 44.18 36.86
N ALA A 56 -13.24 44.01 36.62
CA ALA A 56 -13.73 42.99 35.70
C ALA A 56 -13.22 43.24 34.27
N ASP A 57 -12.91 42.18 33.54
CA ASP A 57 -12.64 42.19 32.10
C ASP A 57 -13.74 41.40 31.39
N THR A 58 -14.76 42.12 30.97
CA THR A 58 -15.92 41.59 30.24
C THR A 58 -15.83 41.83 28.73
N THR A 59 -14.76 42.51 28.25
CA THR A 59 -14.59 42.83 26.83
C THR A 59 -13.86 41.72 26.09
N HIS A 60 -13.06 40.93 26.79
CA HIS A 60 -12.36 39.77 26.23
C HIS A 60 -12.97 38.46 26.71
N SER A 61 -12.99 37.46 25.83
CA SER A 61 -13.42 36.09 26.14
C SER A 61 -12.32 35.08 25.82
N ILE A 62 -12.22 34.05 26.66
CA ILE A 62 -11.29 32.93 26.54
C ILE A 62 -12.03 31.63 26.83
N LEU A 63 -11.53 30.51 26.30
CA LEU A 63 -12.06 29.19 26.63
C LEU A 63 -11.60 28.79 28.03
N LYS A 64 -12.41 29.11 29.05
CA LYS A 64 -12.09 28.79 30.44
C LYS A 64 -12.28 27.31 30.73
N GLN A 65 -11.44 26.79 31.61
CA GLN A 65 -11.50 25.42 32.10
C GLN A 65 -12.04 25.43 33.53
N GLY A 66 -13.17 24.77 33.76
CA GLY A 66 -13.69 24.48 35.08
C GLY A 66 -13.38 23.04 35.45
N ILE A 67 -12.91 22.80 36.68
CA ILE A 67 -12.50 21.47 37.12
C ILE A 67 -13.28 21.10 38.39
N LEU A 68 -13.79 19.87 38.41
CA LEU A 68 -14.24 19.16 39.61
C LEU A 68 -13.39 17.92 39.79
N LEU A 69 -12.60 17.90 40.87
CA LEU A 69 -11.71 16.79 41.20
C LEU A 69 -12.43 15.63 41.91
N ASP A 70 -13.60 15.90 42.47
CA ASP A 70 -14.42 14.95 43.19
C ASP A 70 -15.78 14.79 42.51
N GLY A 71 -16.32 13.57 42.59
CA GLY A 71 -17.68 13.26 42.17
C GLY A 71 -18.71 13.68 43.22
N GLY A 72 -19.98 13.60 42.86
CA GLY A 72 -21.08 13.89 43.77
C GLY A 72 -22.35 13.15 43.41
N THR A 73 -23.39 13.30 44.23
CA THR A 73 -24.68 12.65 44.05
C THR A 73 -25.75 13.63 43.58
N LEU A 74 -26.64 13.17 42.69
CA LEU A 74 -27.79 13.92 42.18
C LEU A 74 -29.07 13.12 42.43
N SER A 75 -30.08 13.78 42.98
CA SER A 75 -31.35 13.15 43.33
C SER A 75 -32.33 13.12 42.16
N CYS A 76 -32.88 11.94 41.86
CA CYS A 76 -33.81 11.69 40.77
C CYS A 76 -34.98 10.83 41.29
N PRO A 77 -35.90 11.41 42.09
CA PRO A 77 -37.01 10.66 42.70
C PRO A 77 -37.98 10.08 41.65
N ALA A 78 -38.72 9.03 42.04
CA ALA A 78 -39.76 8.46 41.18
C ALA A 78 -40.96 9.41 41.07
N PRO A 79 -41.69 9.40 39.94
CA PRO A 79 -42.92 10.17 39.81
C PRO A 79 -44.02 9.61 40.73
N GLY A 80 -44.99 10.46 41.09
CA GLY A 80 -46.05 10.11 42.05
C GLY A 80 -47.25 9.36 41.48
N THR A 81 -47.38 9.23 40.16
CA THR A 81 -48.58 8.69 39.49
C THR A 81 -48.29 7.35 38.81
N THR A 82 -49.12 6.34 39.09
CA THR A 82 -49.01 5.00 38.50
C THR A 82 -49.00 5.06 36.96
N GLY A 83 -48.10 4.29 36.34
CA GLY A 83 -47.96 4.22 34.89
C GLY A 83 -47.15 5.35 34.25
N GLN A 84 -46.70 6.34 35.04
CA GLN A 84 -45.87 7.44 34.55
C GLN A 84 -44.38 7.20 34.74
N SER A 85 -43.58 7.87 33.90
CA SER A 85 -42.13 7.99 34.00
C SER A 85 -41.72 9.47 33.87
N ILE A 86 -40.54 9.81 34.38
CA ILE A 86 -39.94 11.14 34.28
C ILE A 86 -38.50 11.03 33.76
N ASN A 87 -38.09 11.99 32.92
CA ASN A 87 -36.70 12.15 32.51
C ASN A 87 -36.06 13.29 33.32
N TYR A 88 -34.93 13.02 33.96
CA TYR A 88 -34.05 14.04 34.56
C TYR A 88 -32.89 14.31 33.62
N LEU A 89 -32.65 15.56 33.26
CA LEU A 89 -31.45 15.97 32.54
C LEU A 89 -30.35 16.34 33.53
N VAL A 90 -29.26 15.57 33.55
CA VAL A 90 -28.00 15.98 34.20
C VAL A 90 -27.35 17.02 33.30
N GLN A 91 -27.11 18.20 33.85
CA GLN A 91 -26.55 19.33 33.12
C GLN A 91 -25.38 19.95 33.89
N ALA A 92 -24.47 20.59 33.16
CA ALA A 92 -23.27 21.21 33.72
C ALA A 92 -23.04 22.62 33.16
N THR A 93 -22.46 23.51 33.98
CA THR A 93 -21.97 24.82 33.53
C THR A 93 -20.65 25.19 34.20
N TYR A 94 -19.90 26.10 33.56
CA TYR A 94 -18.70 26.71 34.11
C TYR A 94 -19.06 27.80 35.14
N GLN A 95 -18.31 27.88 36.23
CA GLN A 95 -18.44 28.98 37.19
C GLN A 95 -17.08 29.43 37.75
N ASP A 96 -16.85 30.74 37.84
CA ASP A 96 -15.78 31.30 38.66
C ASP A 96 -16.23 31.36 40.13
N VAL A 97 -15.44 30.77 41.02
CA VAL A 97 -15.69 30.82 42.47
C VAL A 97 -14.50 31.48 43.17
N ASP A 98 -14.81 32.53 43.92
CA ASP A 98 -13.86 33.18 44.82
C ASP A 98 -13.89 32.47 46.18
N SER A 99 -12.71 32.19 46.72
CA SER A 99 -12.56 31.40 47.94
C SER A 99 -11.32 31.81 48.73
N SER A 100 -11.13 31.14 49.87
CA SER A 100 -10.02 31.40 50.80
C SER A 100 -10.02 32.87 51.27
N PRO A 101 -11.09 33.33 51.96
CA PRO A 101 -11.14 34.68 52.51
C PRO A 101 -10.06 34.85 53.59
N VAL A 102 -9.17 35.82 53.40
CA VAL A 102 -8.09 36.16 54.34
C VAL A 102 -8.13 37.65 54.64
N LEU A 103 -7.87 38.04 55.89
CA LEU A 103 -7.64 39.43 56.25
C LEU A 103 -6.23 39.83 55.81
N LEU A 104 -6.12 40.49 54.66
CA LEU A 104 -4.83 40.89 54.09
C LEU A 104 -4.32 42.20 54.72
N PRO A 105 -3.01 42.31 55.04
CA PRO A 105 -2.39 43.57 55.41
C PRO A 105 -2.16 44.44 54.16
N TYR A 106 -2.51 45.73 54.22
CA TYR A 106 -2.24 46.72 53.17
C TYR A 106 -1.24 47.77 53.63
N TYR A 107 -0.42 48.24 52.70
CA TYR A 107 0.54 49.30 52.99
C TYR A 107 -0.17 50.59 53.38
N ASN A 108 0.22 51.14 54.53
CA ASN A 108 -0.27 52.40 55.05
C ASN A 108 0.82 53.48 54.87
N SER A 109 0.68 54.30 53.84
CA SER A 109 1.64 55.37 53.55
C SER A 109 1.73 56.45 54.63
N ALA A 110 0.67 56.64 55.43
CA ALA A 110 0.65 57.62 56.51
C ALA A 110 1.32 57.10 57.80
N LYS A 111 1.30 55.78 58.03
CA LYS A 111 1.97 55.11 59.17
C LYS A 111 2.56 53.77 58.71
N PRO A 112 3.78 53.75 58.13
CA PRO A 112 4.36 52.54 57.54
C PRO A 112 4.57 51.37 58.51
N ALA A 113 4.71 51.65 59.82
CA ALA A 113 4.81 50.62 60.86
C ALA A 113 3.46 49.97 61.24
N MET A 114 2.34 50.49 60.75
CA MET A 114 0.98 50.04 61.07
C MET A 114 0.20 49.75 59.77
N PRO A 115 0.35 48.55 59.18
CA PRO A 115 -0.39 48.19 57.98
C PRO A 115 -1.91 48.21 58.26
N PHE A 116 -2.68 48.58 57.23
CA PHE A 116 -4.13 48.48 57.30
C PHE A 116 -4.58 47.03 57.30
N SER A 117 -5.65 46.72 58.05
CA SER A 117 -6.31 45.42 58.04
C SER A 117 -7.49 45.45 57.08
N GLY A 118 -7.34 44.85 55.90
CA GLY A 118 -8.32 44.97 54.80
C GLY A 118 -8.20 46.28 54.02
N ILE A 119 -8.88 46.37 52.87
CA ILE A 119 -8.88 47.57 52.02
C ILE A 119 -9.43 48.76 52.82
N GLY A 120 -8.66 49.85 52.89
CA GLY A 120 -9.05 51.04 53.63
C GLY A 120 -9.17 50.84 55.15
N ASN A 121 -8.52 49.81 55.71
CA ASN A 121 -8.57 49.46 57.14
C ASN A 121 -9.98 49.07 57.64
N ASN A 122 -10.81 48.49 56.77
CA ASN A 122 -12.20 48.15 57.06
C ASN A 122 -12.37 46.83 57.85
N GLY A 123 -11.30 46.09 58.12
CA GLY A 123 -11.33 44.81 58.85
C GLY A 123 -11.99 43.64 58.10
N LEU A 124 -12.35 43.82 56.82
CA LEU A 124 -12.99 42.77 56.03
C LEU A 124 -11.97 41.85 55.36
N THR A 125 -12.26 40.55 55.40
CA THR A 125 -11.51 39.53 54.68
C THR A 125 -11.76 39.62 53.18
N GLN A 126 -10.75 39.28 52.38
CA GLN A 126 -10.83 39.23 50.92
C GLN A 126 -10.47 37.84 50.42
N ASN A 127 -11.19 37.39 49.39
CA ASN A 127 -10.87 36.13 48.74
C ASN A 127 -9.50 36.24 48.07
N THR A 128 -8.63 35.27 48.36
CA THR A 128 -7.26 35.23 47.85
C THR A 128 -7.09 34.28 46.66
N VAL A 129 -8.14 33.50 46.35
CA VAL A 129 -8.12 32.54 45.25
C VAL A 129 -9.41 32.65 44.44
N ARG A 130 -9.26 32.83 43.12
CA ARG A 130 -10.33 32.61 42.13
C ARG A 130 -10.04 31.32 41.38
N LYS A 131 -11.01 30.40 41.35
CA LYS A 131 -10.90 29.13 40.62
C LYS A 131 -12.07 28.94 39.66
N GLY A 132 -11.79 28.35 38.50
CA GLY A 132 -12.82 27.83 37.61
C GLY A 132 -13.30 26.47 38.11
N THR A 133 -14.60 26.35 38.35
CA THR A 133 -15.24 25.10 38.76
C THR A 133 -16.38 24.75 37.82
N VAL A 134 -16.99 23.59 38.05
CA VAL A 134 -18.16 23.13 37.32
C VAL A 134 -19.33 23.03 38.29
N VAL A 135 -20.48 23.54 37.90
CA VAL A 135 -21.74 23.29 38.61
C VAL A 135 -22.46 22.19 37.86
N VAL A 136 -22.63 21.03 38.50
CA VAL A 136 -23.40 19.90 37.99
C VAL A 136 -24.73 19.85 38.73
N SER A 137 -25.84 19.83 37.99
CA SER A 137 -27.18 19.78 38.55
C SER A 137 -28.10 18.89 37.73
N VAL A 138 -29.29 18.60 38.27
CA VAL A 138 -30.36 17.87 37.57
C VAL A 138 -31.55 18.77 37.35
N LYS A 139 -32.09 18.73 36.13
CA LYS A 139 -33.34 19.37 35.77
C LYS A 139 -34.42 18.33 35.55
N ALA A 140 -35.51 18.44 36.31
CA ALA A 140 -36.65 17.54 36.20
C ALA A 140 -37.49 17.87 34.96
N GLY A 141 -37.84 16.85 34.17
CA GLY A 141 -38.83 16.95 33.10
C GLY A 141 -40.26 16.86 33.62
N ALA A 142 -41.23 16.89 32.70
CA ALA A 142 -42.61 16.57 33.03
C ALA A 142 -42.79 15.05 33.15
N SER A 143 -43.48 14.60 34.20
CA SER A 143 -43.92 13.20 34.29
C SER A 143 -45.01 12.95 33.25
N ALA A 144 -44.89 11.86 32.49
CA ALA A 144 -45.86 11.48 31.47
C ALA A 144 -46.04 9.96 31.44
N VAL A 145 -47.02 9.48 30.67
CA VAL A 145 -47.20 8.04 30.43
C VAL A 145 -45.87 7.43 29.99
N THR A 146 -45.50 6.30 30.59
CA THR A 146 -44.23 5.62 30.32
C THR A 146 -44.08 5.36 28.82
N GLY A 147 -43.00 5.89 28.23
CA GLY A 147 -42.74 5.87 26.79
C GLY A 147 -43.05 7.18 26.07
N SER A 148 -43.72 8.14 26.72
CA SER A 148 -44.05 9.47 26.16
C SER A 148 -43.45 10.65 26.94
N GLN A 149 -42.64 10.38 27.96
CA GLN A 149 -41.94 11.42 28.71
C GLN A 149 -40.90 12.14 27.85
N THR A 150 -40.81 13.46 27.99
CA THR A 150 -39.87 14.30 27.25
C THR A 150 -38.72 14.74 28.14
N THR A 151 -37.52 14.77 27.58
CA THR A 151 -36.34 15.31 28.26
C THR A 151 -36.41 16.85 28.24
N PRO A 152 -36.26 17.53 29.38
CA PRO A 152 -36.23 19.00 29.40
C PRO A 152 -34.97 19.52 28.69
N SER A 153 -35.02 20.71 28.10
CA SER A 153 -33.83 21.36 27.55
C SER A 153 -32.90 21.85 28.67
N PRO A 154 -31.57 21.90 28.44
CA PRO A 154 -30.63 22.52 29.38
C PRO A 154 -31.02 23.96 29.72
N ASP A 155 -30.68 24.40 30.92
CA ASP A 155 -30.83 25.81 31.32
C ASP A 155 -29.88 26.73 30.53
N ALA A 156 -30.19 28.02 30.48
CA ALA A 156 -29.34 29.00 29.81
C ALA A 156 -27.93 28.98 30.41
N GLY A 157 -26.91 28.77 29.57
CA GLY A 157 -25.52 28.64 30.00
C GLY A 157 -25.11 27.23 30.45
N TYR A 158 -26.04 26.26 30.47
CA TYR A 158 -25.76 24.87 30.78
C TYR A 158 -25.70 24.01 29.52
N VAL A 159 -24.92 22.93 29.58
CA VAL A 159 -24.94 21.84 28.59
C VAL A 159 -25.52 20.58 29.21
N GLY A 160 -26.34 19.86 28.45
CA GLY A 160 -26.89 18.56 28.86
C GLY A 160 -25.87 17.44 28.68
N LEU A 161 -25.73 16.56 29.67
CA LEU A 161 -24.75 15.46 29.67
C LEU A 161 -25.43 14.10 29.58
N TYR A 162 -26.34 13.81 30.50
CA TYR A 162 -27.02 12.52 30.61
C TYR A 162 -28.50 12.71 30.92
N VAL A 163 -29.30 11.74 30.52
CA VAL A 163 -30.72 11.62 30.84
C VAL A 163 -30.91 10.41 31.74
N VAL A 164 -31.59 10.61 32.86
CA VAL A 164 -31.95 9.57 33.81
C VAL A 164 -33.47 9.38 33.76
N THR A 165 -33.92 8.23 33.26
CA THR A 165 -35.35 7.89 33.16
C THR A 165 -35.78 7.05 34.34
N VAL A 166 -36.75 7.55 35.10
CA VAL A 166 -37.25 6.92 36.32
C VAL A 166 -38.74 6.66 36.20
N ALA A 167 -39.17 5.42 36.47
CA ALA A 167 -40.57 5.01 36.42
C ALA A 167 -41.24 5.08 37.81
N PHE A 168 -42.58 5.19 37.82
CA PHE A 168 -43.37 5.10 39.06
C PHE A 168 -43.05 3.82 39.84
N GLY A 169 -42.94 3.96 41.17
CA GLY A 169 -42.67 2.84 42.08
C GLY A 169 -41.23 2.33 42.07
N GLN A 170 -40.35 2.91 41.24
CA GLN A 170 -38.93 2.57 41.22
C GLN A 170 -38.26 3.03 42.53
N THR A 171 -37.48 2.15 43.15
CA THR A 171 -36.75 2.42 44.40
C THR A 171 -35.23 2.47 44.22
N THR A 172 -34.73 2.10 43.04
CA THR A 172 -33.31 2.09 42.69
C THR A 172 -33.11 2.48 41.23
N ILE A 173 -32.11 3.33 40.94
CA ILE A 173 -31.69 3.65 39.57
C ILE A 173 -30.63 2.63 39.13
N THR A 174 -30.76 2.08 37.93
CA THR A 174 -29.79 1.13 37.34
C THR A 174 -29.08 1.76 36.13
N ALA A 175 -28.04 1.11 35.61
CA ALA A 175 -27.34 1.59 34.42
C ALA A 175 -28.27 1.72 33.20
N GLY A 176 -29.28 0.84 33.07
CA GLY A 176 -30.27 0.91 31.98
C GLY A 176 -31.20 2.13 32.05
N ASN A 177 -31.24 2.83 33.18
CA ASN A 177 -32.00 4.08 33.34
C ASN A 177 -31.21 5.31 32.89
N ILE A 178 -29.90 5.19 32.61
CA ILE A 178 -29.00 6.30 32.35
C ILE A 178 -28.56 6.22 30.88
N THR A 179 -28.82 7.28 30.12
CA THR A 179 -28.41 7.40 28.71
C THR A 179 -27.73 8.74 28.47
N THR A 180 -26.78 8.83 27.56
CA THR A 180 -26.19 10.13 27.16
C THR A 180 -27.26 11.04 26.56
N ALA A 181 -27.25 12.32 26.93
CA ALA A 181 -28.19 13.28 26.38
C ALA A 181 -27.94 13.50 24.87
N PRO A 182 -29.00 13.75 24.07
CA PRO A 182 -28.83 14.13 22.68
C PRO A 182 -27.93 15.37 22.55
N SER A 183 -26.91 15.29 21.69
CA SER A 183 -25.92 16.36 21.48
C SER A 183 -25.07 16.72 22.71
N ALA A 184 -24.93 15.81 23.68
CA ALA A 184 -24.02 16.02 24.80
C ALA A 184 -22.58 16.25 24.31
N PRO A 185 -21.92 17.37 24.64
CA PRO A 185 -20.61 17.71 24.09
C PRO A 185 -19.48 17.02 24.87
N ILE A 186 -19.58 15.70 25.04
CA ILE A 186 -18.63 14.89 25.81
C ILE A 186 -17.48 14.45 24.90
N ILE A 187 -16.24 14.70 25.34
CA ILE A 187 -15.02 14.24 24.69
C ILE A 187 -14.84 12.76 25.04
N ASN A 188 -15.24 11.88 24.10
CA ASN A 188 -15.21 10.42 24.30
C ASN A 188 -13.86 9.77 23.94
N SER A 189 -12.94 10.52 23.33
CA SER A 189 -11.61 10.01 22.96
C SER A 189 -10.58 11.14 23.08
N THR A 190 -9.40 10.82 23.61
CA THR A 190 -8.26 11.74 23.68
C THR A 190 -7.38 11.57 22.44
N LEU A 191 -6.37 12.42 22.27
CA LEU A 191 -5.40 12.33 21.18
C LEU A 191 -4.75 10.94 21.05
N HIS A 192 -4.64 10.18 22.14
CA HIS A 192 -4.10 8.80 22.13
C HIS A 192 -5.14 7.73 21.77
N GLY A 193 -6.43 8.04 21.84
CA GLY A 193 -7.53 7.13 21.49
C GLY A 193 -8.00 7.25 20.04
N LEU A 194 -7.58 8.31 19.34
CA LEU A 194 -7.76 8.42 17.90
C LEU A 194 -6.69 7.58 17.20
N SER A 195 -7.06 6.38 16.72
CA SER A 195 -6.41 5.83 15.52
C SER A 195 -6.42 6.94 14.47
N PRO A 196 -5.36 7.19 13.68
CA PRO A 196 -5.30 8.32 12.76
C PRO A 196 -6.48 8.27 11.77
N VAL A 197 -7.58 8.91 12.14
CA VAL A 197 -8.72 9.16 11.28
C VAL A 197 -8.26 10.30 10.40
N PHE A 198 -7.72 9.94 9.24
CA PHE A 198 -7.56 10.87 8.15
C PHE A 198 -8.96 11.34 7.75
N THR A 199 -9.40 12.49 8.28
CA THR A 199 -10.65 13.17 7.90
C THR A 199 -10.61 13.68 6.46
N VAL A 200 -9.43 13.66 5.85
CA VAL A 200 -9.23 13.85 4.41
C VAL A 200 -8.39 12.68 3.93
N SER A 201 -8.90 11.89 2.99
CA SER A 201 -8.13 10.83 2.35
C SER A 201 -6.82 11.42 1.79
N PRO A 202 -5.64 10.91 2.16
CA PRO A 202 -4.40 11.37 1.57
C PRO A 202 -4.46 11.13 0.06
N THR A 203 -4.35 12.20 -0.71
CA THR A 203 -4.32 12.13 -2.17
C THR A 203 -2.95 11.62 -2.60
N LEU A 204 -2.88 10.39 -3.14
CA LEU A 204 -1.76 10.00 -3.98
C LEU A 204 -1.93 10.69 -5.35
N PRO A 205 -1.06 11.64 -5.74
CA PRO A 205 -1.29 12.50 -6.90
C PRO A 205 -1.50 11.76 -8.24
N ASN A 206 -1.10 10.49 -8.34
CA ASN A 206 -1.18 9.70 -9.57
C ASN A 206 -2.39 8.74 -9.67
N ALA A 207 -3.28 8.67 -8.67
CA ALA A 207 -4.41 7.72 -8.66
C ALA A 207 -5.77 8.30 -9.05
N THR A 208 -5.85 9.58 -9.47
CA THR A 208 -7.11 10.29 -9.71
C THR A 208 -7.42 10.60 -11.18
N GLN A 209 -6.60 10.14 -12.15
CA GLN A 209 -6.81 10.49 -13.56
C GLN A 209 -7.67 9.49 -14.37
N SER A 210 -8.35 8.52 -13.75
CA SER A 210 -9.30 7.66 -14.48
C SER A 210 -10.41 7.18 -13.56
N GLN A 211 -11.58 6.91 -14.13
CA GLN A 211 -12.86 6.55 -13.50
C GLN A 211 -12.83 5.25 -12.65
N GLN A 212 -11.65 4.79 -12.22
CA GLN A 212 -11.39 3.61 -11.39
C GLN A 212 -10.33 3.90 -10.32
N ALA A 213 -10.63 4.85 -9.42
CA ALA A 213 -9.78 5.10 -8.27
C ALA A 213 -9.72 3.83 -7.38
N LEU A 214 -8.52 3.25 -7.25
CA LEU A 214 -8.30 2.07 -6.45
C LEU A 214 -8.22 2.45 -4.96
N THR A 215 -9.10 1.89 -4.13
CA THR A 215 -9.07 2.10 -2.68
C THR A 215 -7.72 1.67 -2.10
N LEU A 216 -7.15 2.49 -1.23
CA LEU A 216 -5.88 2.20 -0.55
C LEU A 216 -5.99 0.83 0.16
N GLY A 217 -5.04 -0.08 -0.12
CA GLY A 217 -5.06 -1.46 0.38
C GLY A 217 -5.78 -2.49 -0.50
N ARG A 218 -6.32 -2.11 -1.67
CA ARG A 218 -6.96 -3.04 -2.63
C ARG A 218 -6.16 -3.35 -3.90
N SER A 219 -4.96 -2.77 -4.11
CA SER A 219 -4.03 -3.21 -5.16
C SER A 219 -3.29 -4.46 -4.73
N LEU A 220 -3.80 -5.62 -5.12
CA LEU A 220 -3.02 -6.85 -5.11
C LEU A 220 -2.26 -6.97 -6.43
N GLY A 221 -0.97 -7.29 -6.38
CA GLY A 221 -0.18 -7.58 -7.58
C GLY A 221 0.11 -6.37 -8.47
N ARG A 222 0.61 -5.27 -7.90
CA ARG A 222 1.15 -4.14 -8.67
C ARG A 222 2.53 -4.51 -9.21
N LEU A 223 2.81 -4.17 -10.48
CA LEU A 223 4.15 -4.30 -11.06
C LEU A 223 5.17 -3.52 -10.20
N MET A 224 6.26 -4.19 -9.83
CA MET A 224 7.32 -3.66 -9.02
C MET A 224 8.50 -3.24 -9.89
N GLY A 225 8.84 -1.95 -9.84
CA GLY A 225 10.06 -1.42 -10.45
C GLY A 225 10.24 -1.77 -11.93
N SER A 226 11.50 -1.74 -12.36
CA SER A 226 11.94 -2.25 -13.66
C SER A 226 12.11 -3.77 -13.59
N PRO A 227 11.82 -4.51 -14.69
CA PRO A 227 12.05 -5.95 -14.71
C PRO A 227 13.53 -6.30 -14.54
N GLN A 228 13.80 -7.43 -13.89
CA GLN A 228 15.15 -8.01 -13.88
C GLN A 228 15.40 -8.75 -15.19
N THR A 229 16.55 -8.51 -15.82
CA THR A 229 16.84 -9.04 -17.16
C THR A 229 18.17 -9.81 -17.19
N PHE A 230 18.17 -10.91 -17.94
CA PHE A 230 19.31 -11.80 -18.11
C PHE A 230 19.48 -12.10 -19.60
N PHE A 231 20.42 -11.41 -20.24
CA PHE A 231 20.74 -11.56 -21.67
C PHE A 231 22.11 -12.20 -21.93
N SER A 232 22.94 -12.34 -20.89
CA SER A 232 24.22 -13.03 -21.00
C SER A 232 24.01 -14.53 -20.83
N ALA A 233 24.54 -15.32 -21.77
CA ALA A 233 24.49 -16.78 -21.68
C ALA A 233 25.28 -17.29 -20.46
N GLY A 234 24.82 -18.40 -19.89
CA GLY A 234 25.44 -19.02 -18.72
C GLY A 234 24.60 -18.85 -17.44
N SER A 235 25.24 -19.08 -16.30
CA SER A 235 24.55 -19.12 -15.01
C SER A 235 24.39 -17.72 -14.41
N ALA A 236 23.20 -17.46 -13.89
CA ALA A 236 22.82 -16.27 -13.16
C ALA A 236 21.95 -16.65 -11.95
N THR A 237 21.79 -15.72 -11.01
CA THR A 237 20.88 -15.90 -9.86
C THR A 237 19.84 -14.80 -9.89
N TYR A 238 18.58 -15.19 -9.82
CA TYR A 238 17.46 -14.29 -9.59
C TYR A 238 17.17 -14.22 -8.09
N THR A 239 17.21 -13.01 -7.54
CA THR A 239 16.81 -12.74 -6.15
C THR A 239 15.59 -11.83 -6.18
N PRO A 240 14.44 -12.27 -5.64
CA PRO A 240 13.23 -11.47 -5.65
C PRO A 240 13.39 -10.20 -4.82
N SER A 241 12.85 -9.09 -5.31
CA SER A 241 12.80 -7.85 -4.52
C SER A 241 11.96 -8.05 -3.25
N PRO A 242 12.29 -7.39 -2.13
CA PRO A 242 11.46 -7.45 -0.93
C PRO A 242 10.01 -7.04 -1.23
N GLY A 243 9.05 -7.90 -0.86
CA GLY A 243 7.62 -7.66 -1.09
C GLY A 243 7.04 -8.26 -2.38
N THR A 244 7.83 -8.98 -3.19
CA THR A 244 7.32 -9.75 -4.33
C THR A 244 6.39 -10.88 -3.86
N ILE A 245 5.21 -10.97 -4.45
CA ILE A 245 4.20 -12.02 -4.19
C ILE A 245 4.13 -13.04 -5.33
N PHE A 246 4.39 -12.62 -6.56
CA PHE A 246 4.58 -13.49 -7.73
C PHE A 246 5.40 -12.74 -8.79
N ALA A 247 5.91 -13.48 -9.78
CA ALA A 247 6.60 -12.92 -10.94
C ALA A 247 6.06 -13.52 -12.24
N ILE A 248 5.98 -12.70 -13.29
CA ILE A 248 5.73 -13.15 -14.66
C ILE A 248 7.08 -13.18 -15.39
N VAL A 249 7.42 -14.32 -15.96
CA VAL A 249 8.69 -14.54 -16.64
C VAL A 249 8.45 -14.71 -18.12
N HIS A 250 9.32 -14.09 -18.93
CA HIS A 250 9.42 -14.29 -20.37
C HIS A 250 10.81 -14.81 -20.68
N ALA A 251 10.92 -15.94 -21.37
CA ALA A 251 12.21 -16.56 -21.62
C ALA A 251 12.27 -17.30 -22.96
N CYS A 252 13.43 -17.25 -23.60
CA CYS A 252 13.76 -18.09 -24.73
C CYS A 252 15.10 -18.79 -24.54
N SER A 253 15.30 -19.88 -25.27
CA SER A 253 16.56 -20.63 -25.28
C SER A 253 17.52 -20.17 -26.36
N GLY A 254 18.74 -20.69 -26.31
CA GLY A 254 19.68 -20.55 -27.40
C GLY A 254 19.20 -21.27 -28.67
N ALA A 255 19.60 -20.76 -29.82
CA ALA A 255 19.30 -21.33 -31.13
C ALA A 255 20.52 -21.99 -31.78
N GLY A 256 20.28 -22.88 -32.74
CA GLY A 256 21.33 -23.57 -33.46
C GLY A 256 22.05 -22.68 -34.47
N ALA A 257 23.34 -22.93 -34.67
CA ALA A 257 24.08 -22.36 -35.80
C ALA A 257 23.68 -23.02 -37.11
N GLY A 258 23.85 -22.32 -38.23
CA GLY A 258 23.70 -22.94 -39.55
C GLY A 258 24.86 -23.86 -39.90
N GLY A 259 24.61 -24.79 -40.82
CA GLY A 259 25.60 -25.73 -41.30
C GLY A 259 26.68 -25.05 -42.14
N GLY A 260 27.93 -25.41 -41.90
CA GLY A 260 29.05 -25.07 -42.78
C GLY A 260 29.06 -25.93 -44.04
N THR A 261 29.94 -25.60 -44.98
CA THR A 261 30.18 -26.39 -46.19
C THR A 261 31.60 -26.91 -46.18
N VAL A 262 31.78 -28.16 -46.63
CA VAL A 262 33.13 -28.70 -46.89
C VAL A 262 33.79 -27.95 -48.06
N ALA A 263 35.10 -28.10 -48.21
CA ALA A 263 35.79 -27.61 -49.39
C ALA A 263 35.33 -28.39 -50.65
N THR A 264 35.26 -27.70 -51.79
CA THR A 264 34.73 -28.23 -53.04
C THR A 264 35.80 -28.22 -54.14
N ALA A 265 35.81 -29.26 -54.97
CA ALA A 265 36.62 -29.30 -56.19
C ALA A 265 35.95 -28.55 -57.36
N ALA A 266 36.61 -28.51 -58.53
CA ALA A 266 36.15 -27.76 -59.70
C ALA A 266 34.77 -28.18 -60.25
N SER A 267 34.36 -29.43 -60.02
CA SER A 267 33.06 -29.97 -60.47
C SER A 267 32.07 -30.16 -59.32
N GLN A 268 32.28 -29.48 -58.19
CA GLN A 268 31.50 -29.68 -56.98
C GLN A 268 30.92 -28.39 -56.42
N VAL A 269 29.80 -28.52 -55.74
CA VAL A 269 29.17 -27.47 -54.93
C VAL A 269 28.78 -28.05 -53.58
N ALA A 270 28.61 -27.20 -52.56
CA ALA A 270 28.12 -27.61 -51.27
C ALA A 270 27.22 -26.53 -50.66
N VAL A 271 26.15 -26.95 -50.00
CA VAL A 271 25.19 -26.06 -49.34
C VAL A 271 24.89 -26.53 -47.93
N GLY A 272 25.17 -25.67 -46.97
CA GLY A 272 24.74 -25.85 -45.58
C GLY A 272 23.27 -25.48 -45.43
N SER A 273 22.60 -26.16 -44.50
CA SER A 273 21.23 -25.80 -44.12
C SER A 273 21.22 -24.78 -42.97
N GLY A 274 20.06 -24.15 -42.73
CA GLY A 274 19.91 -23.22 -41.62
C GLY A 274 19.81 -23.93 -40.28
N GLY A 275 20.27 -23.29 -39.22
CA GLY A 275 20.04 -23.70 -37.84
C GLY A 275 18.61 -23.39 -37.41
N ALA A 276 18.08 -24.16 -36.47
CA ALA A 276 16.73 -23.96 -35.96
C ALA A 276 16.71 -22.93 -34.82
N SER A 277 15.56 -22.28 -34.62
CA SER A 277 15.37 -21.42 -33.46
C SER A 277 15.18 -22.22 -32.18
N GLY A 278 15.48 -21.54 -31.07
CA GLY A 278 15.15 -21.98 -29.73
C GLY A 278 13.65 -21.89 -29.44
N SER A 279 13.26 -22.45 -28.31
CA SER A 279 11.88 -22.45 -27.84
C SER A 279 11.60 -21.24 -26.96
N TYR A 280 10.32 -20.97 -26.70
CA TYR A 280 9.90 -19.85 -25.86
C TYR A 280 8.86 -20.26 -24.83
N TRP A 281 8.98 -19.71 -23.62
CA TRP A 281 8.03 -19.88 -22.55
C TRP A 281 7.76 -18.55 -21.84
N SER A 282 6.50 -18.35 -21.45
CA SER A 282 6.12 -17.35 -20.46
C SER A 282 5.13 -17.93 -19.46
N GLY A 283 5.29 -17.56 -18.20
CA GLY A 283 4.45 -18.07 -17.13
C GLY A 283 4.61 -17.35 -15.81
N VAL A 284 3.87 -17.82 -14.82
CA VAL A 284 3.81 -17.23 -13.47
C VAL A 284 4.57 -18.11 -12.49
N LEU A 285 5.47 -17.49 -11.74
CA LEU A 285 6.15 -18.09 -10.59
C LEU A 285 5.63 -17.44 -9.31
N THR A 286 5.13 -18.23 -8.37
CA THR A 286 4.73 -17.74 -7.04
C THR A 286 5.95 -17.46 -6.17
N ALA A 287 5.84 -16.56 -5.18
CA ALA A 287 6.91 -16.32 -4.22
C ALA A 287 7.41 -17.62 -3.53
N ALA A 288 6.52 -18.58 -3.29
CA ALA A 288 6.87 -19.89 -2.73
C ALA A 288 7.74 -20.74 -3.67
N GLN A 289 7.46 -20.69 -4.98
CA GLN A 289 8.28 -21.38 -6.00
C GLN A 289 9.64 -20.71 -6.20
N ILE A 290 9.71 -19.39 -6.05
CA ILE A 290 10.96 -18.62 -6.18
C ILE A 290 11.85 -18.82 -4.95
N GLY A 291 11.27 -18.84 -3.75
CA GLY A 291 12.03 -18.90 -2.50
C GLY A 291 12.86 -17.63 -2.26
N SER A 292 14.00 -17.76 -1.59
CA SER A 292 14.92 -16.64 -1.35
C SER A 292 15.71 -16.22 -2.60
N SER A 293 15.91 -17.17 -3.52
CA SER A 293 16.56 -16.95 -4.81
C SER A 293 16.35 -18.17 -5.70
N LEU A 294 16.43 -17.96 -7.01
CA LEU A 294 16.25 -18.98 -8.03
C LEU A 294 17.43 -18.96 -9.01
N ALA A 295 18.02 -20.13 -9.26
CA ALA A 295 19.06 -20.25 -10.27
C ALA A 295 18.46 -20.07 -11.68
N ILE A 296 19.12 -19.30 -12.53
CA ILE A 296 18.77 -19.13 -13.94
C ILE A 296 19.97 -19.55 -14.77
N THR A 297 19.74 -20.34 -15.80
CA THR A 297 20.75 -20.60 -16.83
C THR A 297 20.21 -20.13 -18.15
N VAL A 298 20.84 -19.11 -18.74
CA VAL A 298 20.48 -18.61 -20.06
C VAL A 298 21.20 -19.45 -21.11
N GLY A 299 20.43 -20.01 -22.04
CA GLY A 299 20.95 -20.87 -23.10
C GLY A 299 21.91 -20.14 -24.03
N SER A 300 23.08 -20.73 -24.26
CA SER A 300 24.07 -20.23 -25.23
C SER A 300 23.61 -20.43 -26.66
N ALA A 301 24.01 -19.50 -27.53
CA ALA A 301 23.93 -19.69 -28.98
C ALA A 301 24.73 -20.90 -29.43
N GLY A 302 24.24 -21.58 -30.46
CA GLY A 302 25.04 -22.52 -31.25
C GLY A 302 26.15 -21.77 -31.98
N THR A 303 27.36 -22.30 -31.92
CA THR A 303 28.52 -21.74 -32.62
C THR A 303 28.65 -22.31 -34.03
N ALA A 304 29.04 -21.44 -34.97
CA ALA A 304 29.27 -21.84 -36.35
C ALA A 304 30.55 -22.68 -36.48
N VAL A 305 30.50 -23.69 -37.35
CA VAL A 305 31.63 -24.59 -37.61
C VAL A 305 31.90 -24.64 -39.11
N SER A 306 33.18 -24.56 -39.51
CA SER A 306 33.58 -24.70 -40.91
C SER A 306 33.62 -26.17 -41.31
N GLY A 307 33.02 -26.50 -42.45
CA GLY A 307 33.04 -27.87 -42.99
C GLY A 307 32.23 -28.91 -42.21
N ALA A 308 31.44 -28.50 -41.22
CA ALA A 308 30.65 -29.40 -40.39
C ALA A 308 29.27 -28.81 -40.06
N SER A 309 28.44 -29.61 -39.39
CA SER A 309 27.13 -29.15 -38.91
C SER A 309 27.32 -28.04 -37.90
N GLY A 310 26.39 -27.09 -37.86
CA GLY A 310 26.37 -26.06 -36.84
C GLY A 310 26.18 -26.69 -35.46
N ASN A 311 26.74 -26.08 -34.41
CA ASN A 311 26.48 -26.54 -33.06
C ASN A 311 25.07 -26.16 -32.62
N ASN A 312 24.52 -26.97 -31.70
CA ASN A 312 23.21 -26.75 -31.12
C ASN A 312 23.19 -25.54 -30.17
N GLY A 313 22.04 -24.89 -30.07
CA GLY A 313 21.76 -23.96 -28.98
C GLY A 313 21.52 -24.71 -27.68
N SER A 314 21.96 -24.13 -26.56
CA SER A 314 21.71 -24.71 -25.23
C SER A 314 20.33 -24.32 -24.70
N ALA A 315 19.79 -25.14 -23.80
CA ALA A 315 18.54 -24.86 -23.12
C ALA A 315 18.65 -23.65 -22.17
N THR A 316 17.55 -22.91 -21.99
CA THR A 316 17.39 -21.96 -20.88
C THR A 316 16.61 -22.65 -19.77
N SER A 317 17.06 -22.55 -18.52
CA SER A 317 16.38 -23.11 -17.35
C SER A 317 16.13 -22.07 -16.28
N ILE A 318 14.97 -22.18 -15.62
CA ILE A 318 14.56 -21.35 -14.49
C ILE A 318 14.35 -22.29 -13.30
N GLY A 319 15.38 -22.41 -12.47
CA GLY A 319 15.51 -23.44 -11.45
C GLY A 319 15.27 -24.83 -12.01
N ALA A 320 14.68 -25.70 -11.18
CA ALA A 320 14.13 -26.98 -11.62
C ALA A 320 12.69 -26.85 -12.15
N LEU A 321 12.14 -25.63 -12.22
CA LEU A 321 10.72 -25.39 -12.48
C LEU A 321 10.39 -25.37 -13.96
N VAL A 322 11.30 -24.84 -14.79
CA VAL A 322 11.09 -24.65 -16.22
C VAL A 322 12.36 -25.01 -17.00
N SER A 323 12.19 -25.79 -18.06
CA SER A 323 13.23 -26.07 -19.05
C SER A 323 12.73 -25.70 -20.45
N ILE A 324 13.51 -24.86 -21.14
CA ILE A 324 13.22 -24.30 -22.45
C ILE A 324 14.28 -24.85 -23.42
N PRO A 325 13.96 -25.86 -24.24
CA PRO A 325 14.95 -26.54 -25.09
C PRO A 325 15.50 -25.66 -26.21
N GLY A 326 16.81 -25.74 -26.43
CA GLY A 326 17.51 -25.08 -27.51
C GLY A 326 17.22 -25.65 -28.90
N GLY A 327 17.50 -24.85 -29.94
CA GLY A 327 17.37 -25.27 -31.35
C GLY A 327 18.56 -26.12 -31.82
N GLN A 328 18.31 -27.08 -32.71
CA GLN A 328 19.38 -27.89 -33.30
C GLN A 328 20.13 -27.11 -34.39
N GLY A 329 21.42 -27.39 -34.53
CA GLY A 329 22.24 -26.83 -35.60
C GLY A 329 21.85 -27.35 -36.99
N GLY A 330 22.16 -26.56 -38.01
CA GLY A 330 21.98 -26.93 -39.41
C GLY A 330 22.98 -28.01 -39.83
N LEU A 331 22.55 -28.87 -40.74
CA LEU A 331 23.37 -29.96 -41.28
C LEU A 331 24.49 -29.43 -42.19
N ALA A 332 25.66 -30.05 -42.11
CA ALA A 332 26.80 -29.76 -42.97
C ALA A 332 26.45 -29.96 -44.45
N GLY A 333 26.88 -29.04 -45.31
CA GLY A 333 26.86 -29.21 -46.75
C GLY A 333 27.98 -30.12 -47.23
N GLY A 334 27.64 -31.33 -47.66
CA GLY A 334 28.56 -32.21 -48.37
C GLY A 334 28.81 -31.74 -49.81
N ALA A 335 29.95 -32.12 -50.38
CA ALA A 335 30.28 -31.85 -51.77
C ALA A 335 29.43 -32.73 -52.70
N VAL A 336 28.68 -32.10 -53.59
CA VAL A 336 27.86 -32.76 -54.63
C VAL A 336 28.26 -32.26 -56.01
N SER A 337 27.99 -33.04 -57.06
CA SER A 337 28.28 -32.60 -58.44
C SER A 337 27.58 -31.28 -58.77
N ASN A 338 28.29 -30.35 -59.44
CA ASN A 338 27.72 -29.09 -59.92
C ASN A 338 26.72 -29.26 -61.08
N THR A 339 26.53 -30.49 -61.56
CA THR A 339 25.48 -30.87 -62.53
C THR A 339 24.29 -31.58 -61.89
N ALA A 340 24.32 -31.79 -60.57
CA ALA A 340 23.25 -32.46 -59.83
C ALA A 340 22.42 -31.46 -59.00
N THR A 341 21.23 -31.89 -58.62
CA THR A 341 20.41 -31.20 -57.61
C THR A 341 20.55 -31.90 -56.27
N ALA A 342 20.79 -31.12 -55.21
CA ALA A 342 20.85 -31.62 -53.84
C ALA A 342 20.07 -30.72 -52.89
N VAL A 343 19.42 -31.34 -51.91
CA VAL A 343 18.69 -30.65 -50.85
C VAL A 343 19.23 -31.11 -49.50
N ASN A 344 19.50 -30.15 -48.61
CA ASN A 344 20.03 -30.41 -47.28
C ASN A 344 19.01 -29.99 -46.22
N GLY A 345 18.64 -30.94 -45.35
CA GLY A 345 17.64 -30.77 -44.30
C GLY A 345 17.99 -29.67 -43.32
N GLY A 346 17.04 -28.78 -42.99
CA GLY A 346 17.22 -27.75 -41.96
C GLY A 346 17.40 -28.34 -40.56
N GLY A 347 17.98 -27.55 -39.66
CA GLY A 347 18.04 -27.90 -38.23
C GLY A 347 16.62 -28.11 -37.66
N GLN A 348 16.49 -29.10 -36.78
CA GLN A 348 15.22 -29.41 -36.11
C GLN A 348 14.90 -28.36 -35.03
N PRO A 349 13.64 -27.88 -34.96
CA PRO A 349 13.22 -26.87 -33.98
C PRO A 349 13.45 -27.34 -32.55
N GLY A 350 13.67 -26.38 -31.65
CA GLY A 350 13.60 -26.65 -30.22
C GLY A 350 12.25 -27.27 -29.84
N ALA A 351 12.28 -28.29 -28.99
CA ALA A 351 11.08 -28.97 -28.53
C ALA A 351 10.24 -28.07 -27.61
N ALA A 352 8.94 -28.38 -27.44
CA ALA A 352 8.08 -27.62 -26.54
C ALA A 352 8.67 -27.53 -25.12
N PRO A 353 8.66 -26.35 -24.48
CA PRO A 353 9.12 -26.19 -23.10
C PRO A 353 8.37 -27.10 -22.13
N THR A 354 9.07 -27.50 -21.06
CA THR A 354 8.49 -28.24 -19.94
C THR A 354 8.48 -27.35 -18.69
N SER A 355 7.39 -27.39 -17.93
CA SER A 355 7.19 -26.52 -16.77
C SER A 355 6.33 -27.21 -15.71
N THR A 356 6.72 -27.08 -14.44
CA THR A 356 5.86 -27.37 -13.28
C THR A 356 5.18 -26.12 -12.72
N ALA A 357 5.54 -24.95 -13.24
CA ALA A 357 4.90 -23.67 -12.95
C ALA A 357 3.71 -23.40 -13.89
N GLN A 358 2.89 -22.40 -13.55
CA GLN A 358 1.75 -22.01 -14.36
C GLN A 358 2.24 -21.41 -15.69
N THR A 359 2.03 -22.12 -16.80
CA THR A 359 2.30 -21.62 -18.14
C THR A 359 1.20 -20.66 -18.59
N LEU A 360 1.59 -19.48 -19.07
CA LEU A 360 0.70 -18.56 -19.78
C LEU A 360 0.73 -18.85 -21.30
N THR A 361 1.93 -18.95 -21.85
CA THR A 361 2.17 -19.25 -23.27
C THR A 361 3.45 -20.05 -23.41
N GLN A 362 3.46 -21.02 -24.32
CA GLN A 362 4.68 -21.73 -24.70
C GLN A 362 4.66 -22.08 -26.18
N SER A 363 5.84 -22.13 -26.79
CA SER A 363 6.03 -22.57 -28.17
C SER A 363 7.37 -23.30 -28.31
N GLY A 364 7.37 -24.35 -29.12
CA GLY A 364 8.62 -24.89 -29.67
C GLY A 364 9.25 -23.89 -30.65
N GLY A 365 10.47 -24.20 -31.08
CA GLY A 365 11.17 -23.43 -32.10
C GLY A 365 10.56 -23.60 -33.50
N ALA A 366 11.16 -22.91 -34.46
CA ALA A 366 10.93 -23.06 -35.89
C ALA A 366 12.14 -23.74 -36.54
N SER A 367 11.86 -24.62 -37.50
CA SER A 367 12.90 -25.32 -38.25
C SER A 367 13.79 -24.34 -39.02
N GLY A 368 15.05 -24.72 -39.19
CA GLY A 368 15.93 -24.06 -40.15
C GLY A 368 15.45 -24.31 -41.59
N GLY A 369 15.79 -23.39 -42.49
CA GLY A 369 15.53 -23.54 -43.92
C GLY A 369 16.42 -24.60 -44.56
N TYR A 370 15.92 -25.20 -45.64
CA TYR A 370 16.69 -26.11 -46.48
C TYR A 370 17.78 -25.38 -47.26
N GLY A 371 18.95 -26.00 -47.35
CA GLY A 371 19.97 -25.66 -48.35
C GLY A 371 19.66 -26.37 -49.67
N ILE A 372 19.80 -25.68 -50.80
CA ILE A 372 19.47 -26.19 -52.13
C ILE A 372 20.62 -25.87 -53.08
N ALA A 373 21.14 -26.91 -53.74
CA ALA A 373 22.06 -26.79 -54.85
C ALA A 373 21.38 -27.29 -56.12
N THR A 374 21.48 -26.52 -57.21
CA THR A 374 21.04 -26.91 -58.56
C THR A 374 22.17 -26.61 -59.55
N PRO A 375 22.09 -27.12 -60.79
CA PRO A 375 23.06 -26.77 -61.84
C PRO A 375 23.10 -25.27 -62.17
N SER A 376 22.04 -24.53 -61.84
CA SER A 376 21.90 -23.10 -62.08
C SER A 376 22.36 -22.22 -60.91
N GLY A 377 22.70 -22.80 -59.75
CA GLY A 377 23.19 -22.05 -58.60
C GLY A 377 23.01 -22.74 -57.24
N VAL A 378 23.48 -22.07 -56.20
CA VAL A 378 23.41 -22.56 -54.82
C VAL A 378 22.74 -21.55 -53.90
N LEU A 379 21.92 -22.06 -53.00
CA LEU A 379 21.18 -21.30 -52.00
C LEU A 379 21.29 -22.00 -50.66
N SER A 380 21.84 -21.32 -49.66
CA SER A 380 21.86 -21.86 -48.30
C SER A 380 20.48 -21.81 -47.63
N GLY A 381 20.34 -22.59 -46.55
CA GLY A 381 19.18 -22.50 -45.67
C GLY A 381 19.19 -21.22 -44.84
N TYR A 382 18.05 -20.55 -44.70
CA TYR A 382 17.87 -19.44 -43.75
C TYR A 382 17.77 -19.98 -42.32
N GLY A 383 18.17 -19.19 -41.34
CA GLY A 383 17.98 -19.57 -39.93
C GLY A 383 16.50 -19.55 -39.53
N GLY A 384 16.10 -20.47 -38.65
CA GLY A 384 14.76 -20.50 -38.09
C GLY A 384 14.43 -19.20 -37.35
N GLY A 385 13.27 -18.60 -37.65
CA GLY A 385 12.81 -17.40 -36.96
C GLY A 385 12.45 -17.69 -35.51
N SER A 386 12.74 -16.77 -34.60
CA SER A 386 12.31 -16.93 -33.21
C SER A 386 10.79 -16.77 -33.13
N PRO A 387 10.06 -17.70 -32.49
CA PRO A 387 8.59 -17.73 -32.51
C PRO A 387 7.94 -16.51 -31.83
N THR A 388 8.67 -15.74 -31.01
CA THR A 388 8.06 -14.71 -30.15
C THR A 388 8.83 -13.39 -30.07
N THR A 389 10.10 -13.32 -30.49
CA THR A 389 10.83 -12.04 -30.58
C THR A 389 10.60 -11.31 -31.90
N GLY A 390 9.83 -11.89 -32.84
CA GLY A 390 9.61 -11.34 -34.18
C GLY A 390 10.89 -11.31 -35.03
N GLY A 391 11.99 -11.88 -34.52
CA GLY A 391 13.30 -11.82 -35.12
C GLY A 391 13.49 -12.83 -36.23
N ALA A 392 13.91 -12.35 -37.40
CA ALA A 392 14.38 -13.20 -38.48
C ALA A 392 15.62 -14.01 -38.02
N GLY A 393 15.74 -15.25 -38.49
CA GLY A 393 17.01 -15.96 -38.41
C GLY A 393 18.03 -15.38 -39.41
N GLY A 394 19.22 -15.97 -39.46
CA GLY A 394 20.24 -15.59 -40.43
C GLY A 394 19.68 -15.60 -41.85
N GLY A 395 19.97 -14.54 -42.61
CA GLY A 395 19.58 -14.43 -44.01
C GLY A 395 20.31 -15.47 -44.87
N ARG A 396 19.67 -15.93 -45.95
CA ARG A 396 20.28 -16.90 -46.87
C ARG A 396 21.57 -16.31 -47.46
N ALA A 397 22.66 -17.06 -47.39
CA ALA A 397 23.79 -16.90 -48.29
C ALA A 397 23.40 -17.38 -49.70
N VAL A 398 23.72 -16.57 -50.71
CA VAL A 398 23.43 -16.80 -52.14
C VAL A 398 24.73 -16.65 -52.92
N GLY A 399 24.98 -17.55 -53.88
CA GLY A 399 26.17 -17.50 -54.72
C GLY A 399 27.32 -18.35 -54.18
N THR A 400 28.53 -18.15 -54.70
CA THR A 400 29.67 -19.03 -54.45
C THR A 400 30.64 -18.44 -53.45
N GLY A 401 30.99 -19.20 -52.39
CA GLY A 401 32.05 -18.79 -51.46
C GLY A 401 31.56 -17.95 -50.28
N ASN A 402 30.27 -17.99 -49.94
CA ASN A 402 29.69 -17.17 -48.89
C ASN A 402 29.48 -17.97 -47.60
N ALA A 403 30.08 -17.50 -46.51
CA ALA A 403 29.79 -17.99 -45.16
C ALA A 403 28.34 -17.67 -44.77
N GLY A 404 27.81 -18.44 -43.81
CA GLY A 404 26.46 -18.19 -43.30
C GLY A 404 26.38 -16.89 -42.50
N ALA A 405 25.22 -16.24 -42.57
CA ALA A 405 24.92 -15.03 -41.81
C ALA A 405 24.48 -15.39 -40.38
N PRO A 406 25.04 -14.72 -39.35
CA PRO A 406 24.58 -14.90 -37.98
C PRO A 406 23.14 -14.43 -37.82
N SER A 407 22.45 -14.99 -36.82
CA SER A 407 21.15 -14.49 -36.39
C SER A 407 21.22 -13.03 -35.94
N THR A 408 20.18 -12.25 -36.17
CA THR A 408 20.07 -10.86 -35.68
C THR A 408 19.20 -10.73 -34.43
N SER A 409 18.71 -11.83 -33.86
CA SER A 409 17.76 -11.79 -32.74
C SER A 409 17.97 -12.93 -31.75
N PRO A 410 17.64 -12.72 -30.45
CA PRO A 410 17.70 -13.77 -29.45
C PRO A 410 16.82 -14.96 -29.81
N GLY A 411 17.37 -16.16 -29.62
CA GLY A 411 16.69 -17.42 -29.92
C GLY A 411 16.40 -17.69 -31.40
N SER A 412 16.91 -16.91 -32.37
CA SER A 412 16.79 -17.22 -33.80
C SER A 412 18.01 -17.97 -34.35
N GLY A 413 17.81 -18.87 -35.31
CA GLY A 413 18.88 -19.70 -35.87
C GLY A 413 19.81 -18.93 -36.82
N GLY A 414 21.02 -19.43 -37.03
CA GLY A 414 21.93 -18.91 -38.07
C GLY A 414 21.66 -19.54 -39.45
N SER A 415 22.08 -18.90 -40.54
CA SER A 415 21.95 -19.49 -41.88
C SER A 415 23.10 -20.41 -42.26
N GLY A 416 22.88 -21.29 -43.23
CA GLY A 416 23.93 -22.14 -43.77
C GLY A 416 24.92 -21.38 -44.65
N ALA A 417 26.07 -21.99 -44.95
CA ALA A 417 27.02 -21.49 -45.93
C ALA A 417 26.73 -22.02 -47.35
N CYS A 418 27.30 -21.39 -48.38
CA CYS A 418 27.27 -21.89 -49.76
C CYS A 418 28.64 -21.81 -50.42
N ALA A 419 29.13 -22.95 -50.90
CA ALA A 419 30.39 -23.10 -51.60
C ALA A 419 30.14 -23.48 -53.06
N GLY A 420 30.77 -22.73 -53.98
CA GLY A 420 30.75 -23.02 -55.41
C GLY A 420 31.86 -23.96 -55.82
N ALA A 421 32.17 -24.04 -57.11
CA ALA A 421 33.35 -24.77 -57.59
C ALA A 421 34.64 -24.19 -56.98
N SER A 422 35.59 -25.08 -56.64
CA SER A 422 36.93 -24.70 -56.16
C SER A 422 36.91 -23.74 -54.95
N SER A 423 36.01 -23.95 -53.99
CA SER A 423 35.85 -23.11 -52.81
C SER A 423 36.45 -23.77 -51.56
N ALA A 424 36.97 -22.95 -50.65
CA ALA A 424 37.41 -23.41 -49.33
C ALA A 424 36.21 -23.84 -48.46
N ALA A 425 36.48 -24.56 -47.37
CA ALA A 425 35.46 -24.84 -46.37
C ALA A 425 34.99 -23.54 -45.70
N LEU A 426 33.68 -23.40 -45.52
CA LEU A 426 33.05 -22.20 -44.97
C LEU A 426 32.25 -22.57 -43.72
N ALA A 427 32.22 -21.64 -42.76
CA ALA A 427 31.38 -21.74 -41.60
C ALA A 427 29.96 -21.25 -41.90
N GLY A 428 28.96 -21.87 -41.28
CA GLY A 428 27.61 -21.31 -41.23
C GLY A 428 27.53 -20.04 -40.38
N GLY A 429 26.32 -19.56 -40.15
CA GLY A 429 26.04 -18.44 -39.27
C GLY A 429 25.83 -18.89 -37.83
N ALA A 430 26.31 -18.11 -36.86
CA ALA A 430 26.01 -18.37 -35.45
C ALA A 430 24.52 -18.16 -35.15
N GLY A 431 23.97 -18.93 -34.20
CA GLY A 431 22.62 -18.72 -33.69
C GLY A 431 22.54 -17.59 -32.67
N GLY A 432 21.33 -17.29 -32.23
CA GLY A 432 21.05 -16.29 -31.20
C GLY A 432 21.09 -16.90 -29.81
N ALA A 433 21.65 -16.18 -28.84
CA ALA A 433 21.58 -16.57 -27.43
C ALA A 433 20.15 -16.44 -26.89
N GLY A 434 19.86 -17.13 -25.80
CA GLY A 434 18.58 -17.00 -25.08
C GLY A 434 18.49 -15.71 -24.27
N PHE A 435 17.35 -15.51 -23.62
CA PHE A 435 17.17 -14.47 -22.60
C PHE A 435 16.17 -14.91 -21.54
N VAL A 436 16.18 -14.22 -20.41
CA VAL A 436 15.12 -14.27 -19.38
C VAL A 436 14.81 -12.85 -18.91
N ILE A 437 13.53 -12.49 -18.86
CA ILE A 437 13.01 -11.22 -18.34
C ILE A 437 11.99 -11.56 -17.26
N ILE A 438 12.12 -10.95 -16.08
CA ILE A 438 11.28 -11.21 -14.92
C ILE A 438 10.61 -9.92 -14.47
N TYR A 439 9.27 -9.91 -14.55
CA TYR A 439 8.43 -8.84 -14.04
C TYR A 439 7.89 -9.25 -12.66
N GLU A 440 8.25 -8.50 -11.63
CA GLU A 440 7.85 -8.79 -10.26
C GLU A 440 6.56 -8.06 -9.90
N TYR A 441 5.69 -8.71 -9.15
CA TYR A 441 4.45 -8.12 -8.70
C TYR A 441 4.35 -8.24 -7.18
N GLY A 442 3.93 -7.15 -6.54
CA GLY A 442 3.92 -6.97 -5.08
C GLY A 442 2.73 -6.13 -4.63
N ASN A 443 2.53 -6.07 -3.32
CA ASN A 443 1.55 -5.16 -2.73
C ASN A 443 2.14 -3.75 -2.63
N PRO A 444 1.29 -2.69 -2.66
CA PRO A 444 1.73 -1.35 -2.31
C PRO A 444 2.30 -1.34 -0.89
N GLN A 445 3.56 -0.91 -0.76
CA GLN A 445 4.14 -0.45 0.50
C GLN A 445 3.51 0.88 0.89
#